data_AF-A0A819XHD3-F1
#
_entry.id   AF-A0A819XHD3-F1
#
_cell.length_a   1.000
_cell.length_b   1.000
_cell.length_c   1.000
_cell.angle_alpha   90.00
_cell.angle_beta   90.00
_cell.angle_gamma   90.00
#
_symmetry.space_group_name_H-M   'P 1'
#
loop_
_entity.id
_entity.type
_entity.pdbx_description
1 polymer ?
#
loop_
_entity_poly.entity_id
_entity_poly.type
_entity_poly.pdbx_seq_one_letter_code
_entity_poly.pdbx_strand_id
1 'polypeptide(L)'
;SWLYAFDILSSVAIVTNTALIALQPSVREYFSSYNDAEYFLIFVAAEHILLALKFAIGFAIPSTPQEVQIAKDKHLYESHQALRLERERRALKAQISIQKL
;
A
#
# COMPACT_ATOMS: atom_id res chain seq x y z
N SER A 1 -10.91 1.46 -1.54
CA SER A 1 -11.03 0.90 -0.18
C SER A 1 -10.82 2.03 0.83
N TRP A 2 -11.37 1.91 2.05
CA TRP A 2 -11.18 2.92 3.11
C TRP A 2 -9.71 3.20 3.44
N LEU A 3 -8.86 2.18 3.39
CA LEU A 3 -7.41 2.30 3.60
C LEU A 3 -6.76 3.30 2.62
N TYR A 4 -7.14 3.25 1.35
CA TYR A 4 -6.63 4.19 0.35
C TYR A 4 -7.09 5.64 0.62
N ALA A 5 -8.32 5.81 1.10
CA ALA A 5 -8.82 7.13 1.47
C ALA A 5 -8.04 7.71 2.68
N PHE A 6 -7.76 6.88 3.70
CA PHE A 6 -6.92 7.29 4.82
C PHE A 6 -5.47 7.58 4.42
N ASP A 7 -4.93 6.84 3.46
CA ASP A 7 -3.58 7.07 2.94
C ASP A 7 -3.46 8.43 2.24
N ILE A 8 -4.45 8.78 1.39
CA ILE A 8 -4.53 10.12 0.77
C ILE A 8 -4.71 11.19 1.84
N LEU A 9 -5.64 10.98 2.79
CA LEU A 9 -5.91 11.95 3.83
C LEU A 9 -4.67 12.23 4.68
N SER A 10 -3.86 11.20 4.97
CA SER A 10 -2.58 11.35 5.66
C SER A 10 -1.58 12.18 4.85
N SER A 11 -1.49 11.98 3.53
CA SER A 11 -0.64 12.82 2.66
C SER A 11 -1.11 14.27 2.65
N VAL A 12 -2.42 14.50 2.53
CA VAL A 12 -3.01 15.85 2.57
C VAL A 12 -2.72 16.52 3.91
N ALA A 13 -2.79 15.78 5.02
CA ALA A 13 -2.45 16.31 6.34
C ALA A 13 -0.99 16.77 6.45
N ILE A 14 -0.04 16.09 5.80
CA ILE A 14 1.36 16.53 5.77
C ILE A 14 1.48 17.87 5.02
N VAL A 15 0.84 17.97 3.85
CA VAL A 15 0.85 19.19 3.03
C VAL A 15 0.21 20.35 3.76
N THR A 16 -0.99 20.17 4.32
CA THR A 16 -1.71 21.26 4.99
C THR A 16 -1.00 21.72 6.27
N ASN A 17 -0.50 20.80 7.09
CA ASN A 17 0.22 21.19 8.30
C ASN A 17 1.54 21.90 7.98
N THR A 18 2.28 21.43 6.97
CA THR A 18 3.55 22.07 6.58
C THR A 18 3.29 23.47 6.03
N ALA A 19 2.23 23.64 5.23
CA ALA A 19 1.80 24.96 4.76
C ALA A 19 1.37 25.89 5.91
N LEU A 20 0.62 25.39 6.91
CA LEU A 20 0.24 26.18 8.08
C LEU A 20 1.46 26.68 8.87
N ILE A 21 2.47 25.83 9.06
CA ILE A 21 3.74 26.21 9.70
C ILE A 21 4.45 27.29 8.88
N ALA A 22 4.48 27.16 7.54
CA ALA A 22 5.10 28.14 6.65
C ALA A 22 4.46 29.54 6.73
N LEU A 23 3.15 29.59 6.99
CA LEU A 23 2.40 30.84 7.09
C LEU A 23 2.54 31.51 8.47
N GLN A 24 3.06 30.81 9.48
CA GLN A 24 3.11 31.33 10.83
C GLN A 24 4.17 32.45 10.96
N PRO A 25 3.80 33.64 11.49
CA PRO A 25 4.72 34.79 11.57
C PRO A 25 5.97 34.49 12.41
N SER A 26 5.80 33.77 13.53
CA SER A 26 6.90 33.38 14.40
C SER A 26 7.91 32.50 13.68
N VAL A 27 7.47 31.67 12.73
CA VAL A 27 8.36 30.82 11.94
C VAL A 27 9.07 31.68 10.89
N ARG A 28 8.34 32.60 10.25
CA ARG A 28 8.90 33.52 9.27
C ARG A 28 10.00 34.42 9.85
N GLU A 29 9.88 34.83 11.11
CA GLU A 29 10.89 35.62 11.83
C GLU A 29 12.25 34.90 11.94
N TYR A 30 12.25 33.58 12.19
CA TYR A 30 13.49 32.79 12.24
C TYR A 30 14.22 32.75 10.90
N PHE A 31 13.49 32.90 9.79
CA PHE A 31 14.03 32.90 8.43
C PHE A 31 14.01 34.31 7.81
N SER A 32 13.99 35.36 8.63
CA SER A 32 13.96 36.76 8.20
C SER A 32 15.14 37.18 7.32
N SER A 33 16.25 36.42 7.34
CA SER A 33 17.43 36.64 6.49
C SER A 33 17.27 36.11 5.06
N TYR A 34 16.28 35.25 4.80
CA TYR A 34 16.03 34.64 3.50
C TYR A 34 14.96 35.40 2.74
N ASN A 35 15.09 35.43 1.41
CA ASN A 35 14.03 35.97 0.57
C ASN A 35 12.81 35.02 0.52
N ASP A 36 11.68 35.50 0.03
CA ASP A 36 10.43 34.73 -0.04
C ASP A 36 10.57 33.40 -0.79
N ALA A 37 11.36 33.38 -1.88
CA ALA A 37 11.56 32.19 -2.70
C ALA A 37 12.41 31.15 -1.98
N GLU A 38 13.50 31.55 -1.34
CA GLU A 38 14.37 30.69 -0.54
C GLU A 38 13.61 30.09 0.64
N TYR A 39 12.81 30.92 1.32
CA TYR A 39 11.94 30.47 2.40
C TYR A 39 10.96 29.39 1.91
N PHE A 40 10.24 29.65 0.82
CA PHE A 40 9.32 28.66 0.25
C PHE A 40 10.02 27.36 -0.17
N LEU A 41 11.21 27.45 -0.77
CA LEU A 41 11.98 26.27 -1.19
C LEU A 41 12.38 25.39 0.00
N ILE A 42 12.78 25.99 1.13
CA ILE A 42 13.09 25.24 2.37
C ILE A 42 11.86 24.50 2.87
N PHE A 43 10.69 25.14 2.86
CA PHE A 43 9.43 24.51 3.26
C PHE A 43 9.02 23.36 2.35
N VAL A 44 9.09 23.57 1.03
CA VAL A 44 8.80 22.53 0.04
C VAL A 44 9.77 21.35 0.19
N ALA A 45 11.06 21.62 0.42
CA ALA A 45 12.05 20.57 0.67
C ALA A 45 11.72 19.76 1.94
N ALA A 46 11.35 20.44 3.03
CA ALA A 46 10.93 19.79 4.27
C ALA A 46 9.68 18.91 4.07
N GLU A 47 8.68 19.42 3.34
CA GLU A 47 7.48 18.66 2.96
C GLU A 47 7.83 17.38 2.18
N HIS A 48 8.70 17.49 1.17
CA HIS A 48 9.12 16.34 0.36
C HIS A 48 9.86 15.28 1.19
N ILE A 49 10.67 15.69 2.18
CA ILE A 49 11.33 14.78 3.10
C ILE A 49 10.29 14.02 3.95
N LEU A 50 9.29 14.72 4.48
CA LEU A 50 8.22 14.10 5.28
C LEU A 50 7.38 13.13 4.45
N LEU A 51 7.04 13.50 3.22
CA LEU A 51 6.34 12.62 2.29
C LEU A 51 7.18 11.40 1.93
N ALA A 52 8.47 11.58 1.60
CA ALA A 52 9.38 10.50 1.30
C ALA A 52 9.51 9.52 2.48
N LEU A 53 9.58 10.03 3.72
CA LEU A 53 9.61 9.22 4.92
C LEU A 53 8.32 8.41 5.09
N LYS A 54 7.14 9.03 4.88
CA LYS A 54 5.85 8.33 4.91
C LYS A 54 5.82 7.18 3.90
N PHE A 55 6.23 7.43 2.66
CA PHE A 55 6.30 6.40 1.63
C PHE A 55 7.30 5.29 1.98
N ALA A 56 8.47 5.64 2.51
CA ALA A 56 9.48 4.67 2.93
C ALA A 56 8.96 3.74 4.03
N ILE A 57 8.26 4.29 5.03
CA ILE A 57 7.62 3.49 6.09
C ILE A 57 6.55 2.57 5.50
N GLY A 58 5.72 3.08 4.58
CA GLY A 58 4.72 2.27 3.88
C GLY A 58 5.33 1.11 3.09
N PHE A 59 6.54 1.30 2.55
CA PHE A 59 7.28 0.25 1.85
C PHE A 59 7.95 -0.75 2.81
N ALA A 60 8.39 -0.28 3.97
CA ALA A 60 9.08 -1.09 4.97
C ALA A 60 8.14 -2.04 5.73
N ILE A 61 6.85 -1.70 5.85
CA ILE A 61 5.85 -2.54 6.53
C ILE A 61 5.24 -3.52 5.51
N PRO A 62 5.60 -4.82 5.55
CA PRO A 62 5.00 -5.80 4.65
C PRO A 62 3.49 -5.88 4.92
N SER A 63 2.71 -5.66 3.87
CA SER A 63 1.25 -5.53 3.90
C SER A 63 0.49 -6.79 4.30
N THR A 64 1.19 -7.92 4.47
CA THR A 64 0.59 -9.18 4.91
C THR A 64 1.48 -9.89 5.94
N PRO A 65 0.93 -10.23 7.12
CA PRO A 65 1.63 -11.08 8.08
C PRO A 65 1.95 -12.44 7.47
N GLN A 66 3.11 -13.02 7.81
CA GLN A 66 3.57 -14.30 7.27
C GLN A 66 2.57 -15.44 7.49
N GLU A 67 1.89 -15.46 8.64
CA GLU A 67 0.87 -16.46 8.96
C GLU A 67 -0.30 -16.45 7.98
N VAL A 68 -0.72 -15.26 7.55
CA VAL A 68 -1.82 -15.08 6.59
C VAL A 68 -1.37 -15.51 5.19
N GLN A 69 -0.11 -15.28 4.82
CA GLN A 69 0.44 -15.74 3.55
C GLN A 69 0.46 -17.27 3.49
N ILE A 70 0.95 -17.93 4.55
CA ILE A 70 0.98 -19.39 4.65
C ILE A 70 -0.43 -19.97 4.61
N ALA A 71 -1.40 -19.37 5.31
CA ALA A 71 -2.78 -19.80 5.27
C ALA A 71 -3.41 -19.67 3.87
N LYS A 72 -3.13 -18.56 3.16
CA LYS A 72 -3.56 -18.36 1.77
C LYS A 72 -2.96 -19.42 0.85
N ASP A 73 -1.66 -19.64 0.94
CA ASP A 73 -0.96 -20.60 0.08
C ASP A 73 -1.46 -22.02 0.34
N LYS A 74 -1.73 -22.37 1.61
CA LYS A 74 -2.36 -23.63 1.98
C LYS A 74 -3.74 -23.79 1.34
N HIS A 75 -4.62 -22.80 1.46
CA HIS A 75 -5.95 -22.85 0.87
C HIS A 75 -5.90 -22.93 -0.67
N LEU A 76 -4.99 -22.21 -1.31
CA LEU A 76 -4.79 -22.28 -2.76
C LEU A 76 -4.30 -23.69 -3.17
N TYR A 77 -3.36 -24.25 -2.43
CA TYR A 77 -2.86 -25.59 -2.67
C TYR A 77 -3.96 -26.66 -2.54
N GLU A 78 -4.76 -26.60 -1.47
CA GLU A 78 -5.89 -27.50 -1.25
C GLU A 78 -6.95 -27.37 -2.35
N SER A 79 -7.25 -26.14 -2.79
CA SER A 79 -8.17 -25.88 -3.91
C SER A 79 -7.65 -26.49 -5.22
N HIS A 80 -6.36 -26.33 -5.52
CA HIS A 80 -5.73 -26.93 -6.70
C HIS A 80 -5.75 -28.46 -6.66
N GLN A 81 -5.50 -29.06 -5.49
CA GLN A 81 -5.58 -30.51 -5.28
C GLN A 81 -7.00 -31.03 -5.51
N ALA A 82 -8.02 -30.38 -4.92
CA ALA A 82 -9.41 -30.76 -5.10
C ALA A 82 -9.84 -30.72 -6.58
N LEU A 83 -9.42 -29.67 -7.30
CA LEU A 83 -9.69 -29.52 -8.73
C LEU A 83 -9.04 -30.64 -9.57
N ARG A 84 -7.82 -31.06 -9.24
CA ARG A 84 -7.12 -32.16 -9.93
C ARG A 84 -7.88 -33.47 -9.77
N LEU A 85 -8.24 -33.82 -8.53
CA LEU A 85 -8.98 -35.04 -8.23
C LEU A 85 -10.35 -35.06 -8.94
N GLU A 86 -11.04 -33.92 -8.97
CA GLU A 86 -12.33 -33.83 -9.66
C GLU A 86 -12.19 -34.04 -11.18
N ARG A 87 -11.14 -33.48 -11.80
CA ARG A 87 -10.85 -33.68 -13.23
C ARG A 87 -10.54 -35.14 -13.55
N GLU A 88 -9.71 -35.79 -12.75
CA GLU A 88 -9.39 -37.22 -12.90
C GLU A 88 -10.65 -38.08 -12.76
N ARG A 89 -11.49 -37.79 -11.76
CA ARG A 89 -12.76 -38.50 -11.55
C ARG A 89 -13.74 -38.30 -12.71
N ARG A 90 -13.82 -37.09 -13.28
CA ARG A 90 -14.64 -36.81 -14.46
C ARG A 90 -14.12 -37.53 -15.70
N ALA A 91 -12.80 -37.55 -15.92
CA ALA A 91 -12.19 -38.27 -17.05
C ALA A 91 -12.44 -39.78 -16.96
N LEU A 92 -12.31 -40.37 -15.78
CA LEU A 92 -12.61 -41.79 -15.55
C LEU A 92 -14.08 -42.11 -15.82
N LYS A 93 -15.01 -41.28 -15.33
CA LYS A 93 -16.44 -41.44 -15.61
C LYS A 93 -16.76 -41.37 -17.11
N ALA A 94 -16.13 -40.45 -17.83
CA ALA A 94 -16.31 -40.31 -19.27
C ALA A 94 -15.82 -41.56 -20.03
N GLN A 95 -14.65 -42.09 -19.67
CA GLN A 95 -14.13 -43.34 -20.25
C GLN A 95 -15.06 -44.53 -19.99
N ILE A 96 -15.53 -44.71 -18.75
CA ILE A 96 -16.46 -45.80 -18.40
C ILE A 96 -17.78 -45.67 -19.18
N SER A 97 -18.26 -44.45 -19.40
CA SER A 97 -19.49 -44.23 -20.16
C SER A 97 -19.33 -44.59 -21.64
N ILE A 98 -18.17 -44.31 -22.24
CA ILE A 98 -17.86 -44.68 -23.63
C ILE A 98 -17.75 -46.20 -23.78
N GLN A 99 -17.17 -46.88 -22.80
CA GLN A 99 -16.93 -48.33 -22.85
C GLN A 99 -18.20 -49.18 -22.63
N LYS A 100 -19.29 -48.56 -22.18
CA LYS A 100 -20.59 -49.20 -21.94
C LYS A 100 -21.59 -49.03 -23.09
N LEU A 101 -21.22 -48.27 -24.12
CA LEU A 101 -21.94 -48.14 -25.40
C LEU A 101 -21.41 -49.16 -26.40
#